data_AF-A0AAP5T6V7-F1
#
_entry.id   AF-A0AAP5T6V7-F1
#
_cell.length_a   1.000
_cell.length_b   1.000
_cell.length_c   1.000
_cell.angle_alpha   90.00
_cell.angle_beta   90.00
_cell.angle_gamma   90.00
#
_symmetry.space_group_name_H-M   'P 1'
#
loop_
_entity.id
_entity.type
_entity.pdbx_description
1 polymer ?
#
loop_
_entity_poly.entity_id
_entity_poly.type
_entity_poly.pdbx_seq_one_letter_code
_entity_poly.pdbx_strand_id
1 'polypeptide(L)'
;MSPSHRLCDDPPAFAPDPAPAAAPDVDTAGPHAASRWERTPPRGPVLRWRPALLAVTVLLVAATAWWAVAWLTTPAPPAAIPAAAAGAGIPQTDAPSTAPSAAGTDARTSEAGPSGEASGPAGSGPLRVHVVGEVARPGVVSLAPGSRVADAVGAAGGPTRHARAERINLAAPLDDGQQVLVPSARTPQDALDRVAGAAQAQPTPTTGRAGGGGEPGGAESGDTVDLNTADATELQTLPGVGPATAEKIIAHRETVGPFTGLQDLDAVPGIGPATLDRLRDHVSW
;
A
#
# COMPACT_ATOMS: atom_id res chain seq x y z
N MET A 1 -88.30 12.48 31.58
CA MET A 1 -87.32 12.42 30.47
C MET A 1 -86.44 11.20 30.68
N SER A 2 -86.16 10.49 29.57
CA SER A 2 -85.46 9.20 29.42
C SER A 2 -86.32 7.93 29.57
N PRO A 3 -86.83 7.41 28.44
CA PRO A 3 -87.03 5.99 28.19
C PRO A 3 -85.87 5.41 27.33
N SER A 4 -85.83 4.08 27.24
CA SER A 4 -85.18 3.19 26.22
C SER A 4 -84.22 2.18 26.86
N HIS A 5 -84.24 0.88 26.61
CA HIS A 5 -85.19 -0.07 26.01
C HIS A 5 -84.61 -1.46 26.35
N ARG A 6 -85.44 -2.44 26.73
CA ARG A 6 -85.04 -3.86 26.83
C ARG A 6 -85.14 -4.52 25.44
N LEU A 7 -84.32 -5.55 25.20
CA LEU A 7 -84.55 -6.84 24.48
C LEU A 7 -83.21 -7.30 23.86
N CYS A 8 -82.56 -8.33 24.37
CA CYS A 8 -82.79 -9.76 24.08
C CYS A 8 -82.48 -10.10 22.61
N ASP A 9 -81.30 -10.68 22.38
CA ASP A 9 -81.13 -11.74 21.39
C ASP A 9 -80.15 -12.76 21.98
N ASP A 10 -80.49 -14.03 21.79
CA ASP A 10 -80.10 -15.21 22.57
C ASP A 10 -79.28 -16.11 21.62
N PRO A 11 -78.04 -16.52 21.93
CA PRO A 11 -77.29 -17.42 21.06
C PRO A 11 -77.68 -18.90 21.31
N PRO A 12 -77.87 -19.72 20.26
CA PRO A 12 -78.27 -21.11 20.45
C PRO A 12 -77.14 -22.00 20.99
N ALA A 13 -77.52 -22.92 21.86
CA ALA A 13 -76.66 -23.86 22.58
C ALA A 13 -76.60 -25.26 21.94
N PHE A 14 -75.53 -26.01 22.32
CA PHE A 14 -75.29 -27.47 22.26
C PHE A 14 -74.97 -28.09 20.88
N ALA A 15 -74.02 -29.02 20.67
CA ALA A 15 -72.91 -29.74 21.34
C ALA A 15 -72.56 -30.93 20.38
N PRO A 16 -71.66 -31.93 20.63
CA PRO A 16 -70.64 -32.11 21.66
C PRO A 16 -69.22 -32.51 21.13
N ASP A 17 -68.27 -32.49 22.06
CA ASP A 17 -66.89 -33.03 22.00
C ASP A 17 -66.84 -34.56 21.75
N PRO A 18 -65.68 -35.12 21.32
CA PRO A 18 -64.89 -35.83 22.33
C PRO A 18 -63.36 -35.64 22.25
N ALA A 19 -62.79 -35.31 23.41
CA ALA A 19 -61.40 -35.56 23.85
C ALA A 19 -61.05 -37.08 23.85
N PRO A 20 -59.84 -37.59 24.25
CA PRO A 20 -58.73 -36.93 24.95
C PRO A 20 -57.29 -37.40 24.61
N ALA A 21 -56.29 -36.65 25.09
CA ALA A 21 -55.01 -37.12 25.70
C ALA A 21 -53.96 -35.99 25.59
N ALA A 22 -53.15 -35.64 26.58
CA ALA A 22 -53.07 -35.93 28.00
C ALA A 22 -52.12 -34.84 28.56
N ALA A 23 -52.47 -34.25 29.70
CA ALA A 23 -51.55 -33.45 30.51
C ALA A 23 -50.53 -34.40 31.21
N PRO A 24 -49.43 -33.90 31.81
CA PRO A 24 -49.56 -33.20 33.09
C PRO A 24 -48.65 -31.98 33.30
N ASP A 25 -49.16 -31.08 34.14
CA ASP A 25 -48.43 -30.07 34.91
C ASP A 25 -47.26 -30.66 35.71
N VAL A 26 -46.15 -29.93 35.84
CA VAL A 26 -45.36 -29.89 37.09
C VAL A 26 -44.78 -28.50 37.32
N ASP A 27 -45.03 -28.06 38.54
CA ASP A 27 -44.67 -26.87 39.28
C ASP A 27 -43.14 -26.70 39.54
N THR A 28 -42.80 -25.47 39.87
CA THR A 28 -41.65 -24.90 40.60
C THR A 28 -40.68 -25.85 41.35
N ALA A 29 -39.39 -25.50 41.25
CA ALA A 29 -38.28 -25.62 42.25
C ALA A 29 -37.10 -26.55 41.89
N GLY A 30 -35.89 -25.95 41.82
CA GLY A 30 -34.62 -26.67 41.99
C GLY A 30 -33.39 -26.01 41.32
N PRO A 31 -32.42 -25.47 42.07
CA PRO A 31 -31.14 -24.98 41.54
C PRO A 31 -30.17 -26.16 41.26
N HIS A 32 -29.08 -25.87 40.53
CA HIS A 32 -27.84 -26.66 40.31
C HIS A 32 -27.54 -27.10 38.86
N ALA A 33 -26.23 -27.03 38.55
CA ALA A 33 -25.47 -27.56 37.41
C ALA A 33 -25.48 -26.72 36.11
N ALA A 34 -24.56 -25.77 35.93
CA ALA A 34 -23.14 -25.96 35.60
C ALA A 34 -22.87 -26.65 34.25
N SER A 35 -22.03 -25.98 33.45
CA SER A 35 -21.15 -26.47 32.37
C SER A 35 -21.78 -27.17 31.14
N ARG A 36 -22.07 -26.36 30.10
CA ARG A 36 -22.18 -26.83 28.70
C ARG A 36 -21.61 -25.78 27.74
N TRP A 37 -20.31 -25.52 27.82
CA TRP A 37 -19.57 -24.76 26.79
C TRP A 37 -18.06 -25.07 26.77
N GLU A 38 -17.67 -26.29 27.15
CA GLU A 38 -16.33 -26.80 26.83
C GLU A 38 -16.27 -27.14 25.34
N ARG A 39 -15.90 -26.15 24.53
CA ARG A 39 -15.33 -26.37 23.20
C ARG A 39 -13.83 -26.53 23.37
N THR A 40 -13.36 -27.78 23.33
CA THR A 40 -11.94 -28.15 23.25
C THR A 40 -11.29 -27.50 22.01
N PRO A 41 -10.16 -26.76 22.15
CA PRO A 41 -9.38 -26.33 20.98
C PRO A 41 -8.56 -27.51 20.41
N PRO A 42 -8.42 -27.64 19.07
CA PRO A 42 -7.58 -28.68 18.48
C PRO A 42 -6.09 -28.38 18.73
N ARG A 43 -5.35 -29.39 19.19
CA ARG A 43 -3.88 -29.35 19.32
C ARG A 43 -3.24 -29.50 17.94
N GLY A 44 -2.57 -28.46 17.46
CA GLY A 44 -1.72 -28.52 16.25
C GLY A 44 -0.43 -29.32 16.47
N PRO A 45 0.22 -29.82 15.40
CA PRO A 45 1.38 -30.70 15.49
C PRO A 45 2.64 -29.93 15.92
N VAL A 46 3.28 -30.39 16.99
CA VAL A 46 4.59 -29.89 17.44
C VAL A 46 5.70 -30.43 16.52
N LEU A 47 5.96 -29.72 15.43
CA LEU A 47 7.13 -29.98 14.58
C LEU A 47 8.39 -29.68 15.40
N ARG A 48 9.31 -30.65 15.52
CA ARG A 48 10.53 -30.52 16.32
C ARG A 48 11.61 -29.79 15.52
N TRP A 49 11.77 -28.48 15.73
CA TRP A 49 12.70 -27.58 15.01
C TRP A 49 14.20 -27.79 15.28
N ARG A 50 14.58 -28.72 16.16
CA ARG A 50 15.96 -28.84 16.65
C ARG A 50 17.00 -29.39 15.65
N PRO A 51 16.70 -30.31 14.70
CA PRO A 51 17.71 -30.76 13.74
C PRO A 51 17.89 -29.81 12.54
N ALA A 52 16.90 -28.98 12.23
CA ALA A 52 16.96 -28.03 11.11
C ALA A 52 17.97 -26.89 11.36
N LEU A 53 18.15 -26.47 12.61
CA LEU A 53 19.10 -25.42 12.99
C LEU A 53 20.57 -25.86 12.80
N LEU A 54 20.91 -27.13 13.05
CA LEU A 54 22.28 -27.63 12.86
C LEU A 54 22.69 -27.69 11.38
N ALA A 55 21.78 -28.07 10.49
CA ALA A 55 22.06 -28.12 9.05
C ALA A 55 22.36 -26.73 8.46
N VAL A 56 21.66 -25.69 8.91
CA VAL A 56 21.87 -24.30 8.47
C VAL A 56 23.23 -23.77 8.92
N THR A 57 23.67 -24.10 10.14
CA THR A 57 24.99 -23.65 10.64
C THR A 57 26.16 -24.24 9.86
N VAL A 58 26.09 -25.52 9.46
CA VAL A 58 27.15 -26.16 8.66
C VAL A 58 27.24 -25.52 7.27
N LEU A 59 26.11 -25.16 6.67
CA LEU A 59 26.05 -24.55 5.34
C LEU A 59 26.61 -23.13 5.33
N LEU A 60 26.39 -22.35 6.40
CA LEU A 60 26.98 -21.02 6.58
C LEU A 60 28.51 -21.07 6.70
N VAL A 61 29.07 -22.04 7.45
CA VAL A 61 30.53 -22.18 7.59
C VAL A 61 31.19 -22.60 6.27
N ALA A 62 30.54 -23.46 5.48
CA ALA A 62 31.03 -23.81 4.15
C ALA A 62 31.01 -22.60 3.19
N ALA A 63 29.96 -21.77 3.26
CA ALA A 63 29.84 -20.56 2.44
C ALA A 63 30.90 -19.50 2.79
N THR A 64 31.22 -19.30 4.07
CA THR A 64 32.26 -18.34 4.49
C THR A 64 33.67 -18.81 4.12
N ALA A 65 33.96 -20.10 4.22
CA ALA A 65 35.22 -20.67 3.77
C ALA A 65 35.40 -20.52 2.25
N TRP A 66 34.34 -20.75 1.47
CA TRP A 66 34.39 -20.59 0.02
C TRP A 66 34.57 -19.11 -0.40
N TRP A 67 33.91 -18.19 0.31
CA TRP A 67 34.04 -16.75 0.08
C TRP A 67 35.46 -16.23 0.36
N ALA A 68 36.12 -16.73 1.42
CA ALA A 68 37.50 -16.36 1.75
C ALA A 68 38.52 -16.80 0.68
N VAL A 69 38.33 -18.00 0.10
CA VAL A 69 39.21 -18.51 -0.97
C VAL A 69 39.06 -17.68 -2.25
N ALA A 70 37.82 -17.32 -2.61
CA ALA A 70 37.56 -16.51 -3.81
C ALA A 70 38.20 -15.12 -3.73
N TRP A 71 38.26 -14.52 -2.54
CA TRP A 71 38.86 -13.20 -2.31
C TRP A 71 40.40 -13.21 -2.41
N LEU A 72 41.03 -14.35 -2.14
CA LEU A 72 42.48 -14.47 -2.22
C LEU A 72 43.01 -14.67 -3.65
N THR A 73 42.13 -15.06 -4.57
CA THR A 73 42.51 -15.41 -5.95
C THR A 73 42.20 -14.33 -6.99
N THR A 74 41.74 -13.14 -6.61
CA THR A 74 41.45 -12.07 -7.58
C THR A 74 42.74 -11.38 -8.07
N PRO A 75 43.12 -11.50 -9.35
CA PRO A 75 44.29 -10.83 -9.89
C PRO A 75 44.04 -9.32 -10.01
N ALA A 76 44.98 -8.52 -9.52
CA ALA A 76 44.93 -7.06 -9.59
C ALA A 76 44.96 -6.56 -11.05
N PRO A 77 44.14 -5.57 -11.43
CA PRO A 77 44.16 -5.00 -12.78
C PRO A 77 45.46 -4.20 -13.02
N PRO A 78 46.05 -4.26 -14.23
CA PRO A 78 47.27 -3.54 -14.57
C PRO A 78 47.02 -2.03 -14.60
N ALA A 79 47.89 -1.27 -13.92
CA ALA A 79 47.86 0.19 -13.89
C ALA A 79 48.09 0.78 -15.28
N ALA A 80 47.17 1.64 -15.74
CA ALA A 80 47.31 2.40 -16.97
C ALA A 80 48.27 3.59 -16.78
N ILE A 81 49.24 3.71 -17.68
CA ILE A 81 50.26 4.76 -17.75
C ILE A 81 49.70 5.95 -18.54
N PRO A 82 49.88 7.22 -18.13
CA PRO A 82 49.44 8.36 -18.93
C PRO A 82 50.42 8.66 -20.07
N ALA A 83 49.92 8.72 -21.31
CA ALA A 83 50.69 9.09 -22.49
C ALA A 83 50.82 10.62 -22.62
N ALA A 84 52.05 11.12 -22.46
CA ALA A 84 52.42 12.51 -22.71
C ALA A 84 53.11 12.67 -24.08
N ALA A 85 52.73 13.76 -24.77
CA ALA A 85 53.34 14.50 -25.87
C ALA A 85 54.62 14.00 -26.58
N ALA A 86 54.52 13.87 -27.91
CA ALA A 86 55.51 14.22 -28.96
C ALA A 86 54.75 14.14 -30.31
N GLY A 87 54.69 15.10 -31.23
CA GLY A 87 55.70 16.07 -31.66
C GLY A 87 56.49 15.49 -32.84
N ALA A 88 56.12 15.85 -34.09
CA ALA A 88 56.96 16.01 -35.30
C ALA A 88 56.19 15.67 -36.59
N GLY A 89 56.32 16.55 -37.59
CA GLY A 89 55.46 16.66 -38.77
C GLY A 89 55.81 15.79 -39.98
N ILE A 90 55.01 15.97 -41.04
CA ILE A 90 55.34 15.65 -42.43
C ILE A 90 54.71 16.73 -43.33
N PRO A 91 55.46 17.34 -44.28
CA PRO A 91 54.92 18.30 -45.25
C PRO A 91 54.29 17.57 -46.43
N GLN A 92 53.15 18.06 -46.94
CA GLN A 92 52.55 17.54 -48.17
C GLN A 92 52.76 18.55 -49.30
N THR A 93 53.61 18.13 -50.25
CA THR A 93 53.97 18.83 -51.50
C THR A 93 53.06 18.38 -52.64
N ASP A 94 52.56 19.38 -53.38
CA ASP A 94 52.08 19.44 -54.77
C ASP A 94 51.29 18.27 -55.41
N ALA A 95 50.09 18.57 -55.90
CA ALA A 95 49.84 18.81 -57.34
C ALA A 95 48.36 19.19 -57.62
N PRO A 96 48.05 19.88 -58.75
CA PRO A 96 46.91 20.78 -58.88
C PRO A 96 45.76 20.24 -59.74
N SER A 97 44.55 20.79 -59.55
CA SER A 97 43.49 20.73 -60.58
C SER A 97 42.51 21.92 -60.48
N THR A 98 42.79 22.93 -61.30
CA THR A 98 41.87 23.73 -62.14
C THR A 98 40.41 24.00 -61.66
N ALA A 99 40.22 25.22 -61.11
CA ALA A 99 39.25 26.32 -61.39
C ALA A 99 37.84 26.07 -62.02
N PRO A 100 36.92 27.05 -62.04
CA PRO A 100 36.55 28.12 -61.07
C PRO A 100 35.00 28.16 -60.83
N SER A 101 34.50 29.05 -59.94
CA SER A 101 33.31 29.92 -60.19
C SER A 101 32.52 30.33 -58.92
N ALA A 102 32.28 31.66 -58.86
CA ALA A 102 31.14 32.38 -58.28
C ALA A 102 30.94 32.49 -56.75
N ALA A 103 31.27 33.69 -56.25
CA ALA A 103 30.42 34.63 -55.51
C ALA A 103 29.25 34.10 -54.65
N GLY A 104 29.25 34.53 -53.37
CA GLY A 104 28.08 34.44 -52.50
C GLY A 104 28.35 35.01 -51.11
N THR A 105 28.13 36.32 -50.98
CA THR A 105 27.87 37.05 -49.73
C THR A 105 26.83 36.32 -48.87
N ASP A 106 27.06 36.16 -47.56
CA ASP A 106 26.23 36.78 -46.52
C ASP A 106 26.55 36.32 -45.10
N ALA A 107 26.43 37.30 -44.22
CA ALA A 107 26.60 37.20 -42.80
C ALA A 107 25.63 36.21 -42.14
N ARG A 108 26.12 35.51 -41.11
CA ARG A 108 25.29 35.26 -39.93
C ARG A 108 26.14 35.35 -38.67
N THR A 109 26.09 36.54 -38.09
CA THR A 109 26.21 36.84 -36.67
C THR A 109 25.81 35.62 -35.83
N SER A 110 26.81 34.92 -35.29
CA SER A 110 26.60 34.01 -34.17
C SER A 110 26.78 34.84 -32.92
N GLU A 111 25.65 35.41 -32.48
CA GLU A 111 25.49 36.02 -31.19
C GLU A 111 25.80 34.95 -30.13
N ALA A 112 26.92 35.15 -29.45
CA ALA A 112 27.27 34.42 -28.25
C ALA A 112 26.18 34.69 -27.21
N GLY A 113 25.19 33.80 -27.15
CA GLY A 113 24.35 33.68 -25.96
C GLY A 113 25.27 33.37 -24.78
N PRO A 114 25.15 34.09 -23.65
CA PRO A 114 25.99 33.82 -22.50
C PRO A 114 25.75 32.37 -22.11
N SER A 115 26.85 31.63 -22.08
CA SER A 115 26.98 30.36 -21.39
C SER A 115 26.19 30.47 -20.09
N GLY A 116 25.06 29.78 -20.03
CA GLY A 116 24.42 29.51 -18.76
C GLY A 116 25.45 28.77 -17.93
N GLU A 117 26.11 29.51 -17.05
CA GLU A 117 26.75 28.97 -15.87
C GLU A 117 25.66 28.18 -15.16
N ALA A 118 25.60 26.89 -15.49
CA ALA A 118 24.86 25.91 -14.76
C ALA A 118 25.47 25.94 -13.36
N SER A 119 24.80 26.72 -12.50
CA SER A 119 24.99 26.71 -11.06
C SER A 119 24.97 25.25 -10.63
N GLY A 120 26.15 24.70 -10.38
CA GLY A 120 26.30 23.37 -9.82
C GLY A 120 25.64 23.39 -8.45
N PRO A 121 24.60 22.58 -8.19
CA PRO A 121 24.05 22.53 -6.85
C PRO A 121 25.11 21.89 -5.95
N ALA A 122 25.29 22.52 -4.80
CA ALA A 122 26.13 22.05 -3.72
C ALA A 122 25.80 20.60 -3.36
N GLY A 123 26.82 19.74 -3.40
CA GLY A 123 26.70 18.32 -3.05
C GLY A 123 27.73 17.43 -3.76
N SER A 124 29.02 17.78 -3.74
CA SER A 124 30.06 17.10 -4.54
C SER A 124 30.56 15.77 -3.96
N GLY A 125 29.78 15.13 -3.08
CA GLY A 125 30.13 13.83 -2.47
C GLY A 125 29.55 12.65 -3.26
N PRO A 126 30.12 11.44 -3.11
CA PRO A 126 29.53 10.23 -3.69
C PRO A 126 28.16 9.95 -3.05
N LEU A 127 27.13 9.74 -3.87
CA LEU A 127 25.78 9.40 -3.43
C LEU A 127 25.73 7.93 -3.00
N ARG A 128 25.20 7.65 -1.81
CA ARG A 128 24.90 6.30 -1.31
C ARG A 128 23.42 6.01 -1.48
N VAL A 129 23.11 5.08 -2.37
CA VAL A 129 21.74 4.72 -2.72
C VAL A 129 21.48 3.26 -2.39
N HIS A 130 20.37 2.96 -1.74
CA HIS A 130 19.98 1.60 -1.38
C HIS A 130 19.08 1.00 -2.47
N VAL A 131 19.59 0.03 -3.22
CA VAL A 131 18.83 -0.67 -4.26
C VAL A 131 18.30 -1.98 -3.71
N VAL A 132 16.98 -2.14 -3.76
CA VAL A 132 16.24 -3.31 -3.25
C VAL A 132 15.32 -3.89 -4.33
N GLY A 133 14.91 -5.15 -4.15
CA GLY A 133 14.00 -5.83 -5.06
C GLY A 133 14.72 -6.69 -6.10
N GLU A 134 14.16 -6.76 -7.31
CA GLU A 134 14.63 -7.64 -8.40
C GLU A 134 15.81 -7.03 -9.17
N VAL A 135 16.97 -7.00 -8.52
CA VAL A 135 18.27 -6.66 -9.14
C VAL A 135 19.28 -7.77 -8.84
N ALA A 136 20.35 -7.86 -9.64
CA ALA A 136 21.33 -8.93 -9.48
C ALA A 136 22.03 -8.91 -8.11
N ARG A 137 22.33 -7.72 -7.58
CA ARG A 137 22.99 -7.52 -6.28
C ARG A 137 22.32 -6.41 -5.48
N PRO A 138 21.23 -6.71 -4.75
CA PRO A 138 20.61 -5.75 -3.84
C PRO A 138 21.61 -5.31 -2.76
N GLY A 139 21.56 -4.04 -2.37
CA GLY A 139 22.51 -3.48 -1.42
C GLY A 139 22.64 -1.97 -1.53
N VAL A 140 23.67 -1.41 -0.89
CA VAL A 140 24.01 0.02 -1.00
C VAL A 140 25.09 0.18 -2.06
N VAL A 141 24.86 1.05 -3.04
CA VAL A 141 25.82 1.40 -4.10
C VAL A 141 26.29 2.84 -3.93
N SER A 142 27.51 3.12 -4.35
CA SER A 142 28.08 4.48 -4.38
C SER A 142 28.16 4.98 -5.81
N LEU A 143 27.59 6.16 -6.06
CA LEU A 143 27.46 6.77 -7.39
C LEU A 143 28.01 8.20 -7.38
N ALA A 144 28.33 8.72 -8.57
CA ALA A 144 28.72 10.11 -8.72
C ALA A 144 27.52 11.06 -8.49
N PRO A 145 27.73 12.29 -8.03
CA PRO A 145 26.67 13.28 -7.93
C PRO A 145 26.00 13.52 -9.30
N GLY A 146 24.67 13.66 -9.32
CA GLY A 146 23.89 13.80 -10.55
C GLY A 146 23.54 12.48 -11.26
N SER A 147 23.89 11.33 -10.67
CA SER A 147 23.47 10.01 -11.17
C SER A 147 21.94 9.84 -11.11
N ARG A 148 21.40 9.00 -11.99
CA ARG A 148 19.98 8.70 -12.08
C ARG A 148 19.67 7.27 -11.62
N VAL A 149 18.39 6.96 -11.43
CA VAL A 149 17.91 5.62 -11.03
C VAL A 149 18.48 4.50 -11.91
N ALA A 150 18.61 4.72 -13.21
CA ALA A 150 19.23 3.76 -14.14
C ALA A 150 20.67 3.39 -13.75
N ASP A 151 21.47 4.37 -13.33
CA ASP A 151 22.87 4.18 -12.94
C ASP A 151 22.96 3.35 -11.64
N ALA A 152 22.04 3.57 -10.70
CA ALA A 152 21.94 2.75 -9.49
C ALA A 152 21.57 1.30 -9.79
N VAL A 153 20.57 1.08 -10.65
CA VAL A 153 20.17 -0.27 -11.05
C VAL A 153 21.29 -0.97 -11.82
N GLY A 154 22.01 -0.25 -12.69
CA GLY A 154 23.20 -0.74 -13.38
C GLY A 154 24.33 -1.12 -12.43
N ALA A 155 24.64 -0.27 -11.46
CA ALA A 155 25.64 -0.53 -10.42
C ALA A 155 25.26 -1.73 -9.53
N ALA A 156 23.96 -1.96 -9.31
CA ALA A 156 23.43 -3.15 -8.65
C ALA A 156 23.48 -4.43 -9.54
N GLY A 157 24.11 -4.36 -10.72
CA GLY A 157 24.27 -5.48 -11.65
C GLY A 157 23.10 -5.66 -12.62
N GLY A 158 22.24 -4.65 -12.75
CA GLY A 158 21.12 -4.63 -13.67
C GLY A 158 19.84 -5.30 -13.15
N PRO A 159 18.71 -5.06 -13.84
CA PRO A 159 17.44 -5.73 -13.54
C PRO A 159 17.53 -7.24 -13.83
N THR A 160 16.89 -8.07 -13.01
CA THR A 160 16.76 -9.51 -13.31
C THR A 160 15.72 -9.76 -14.40
N ARG A 161 15.61 -11.00 -14.90
CA ARG A 161 14.56 -11.40 -15.86
C ARG A 161 13.12 -11.24 -15.34
N HIS A 162 12.96 -11.12 -14.02
CA HIS A 162 11.67 -10.95 -13.36
C HIS A 162 11.47 -9.52 -12.89
N ALA A 163 12.42 -8.62 -13.10
CA ALA A 163 12.29 -7.23 -12.76
C ALA A 163 11.37 -6.53 -13.75
N ARG A 164 10.43 -5.73 -13.25
CA ARG A 164 9.63 -4.81 -14.07
C ARG A 164 10.28 -3.42 -14.05
N ALA A 165 11.37 -3.33 -14.80
CA ALA A 165 12.11 -2.11 -15.17
C ALA A 165 11.22 -0.91 -15.49
N GLU A 166 10.18 -1.21 -16.27
CA GLU A 166 9.22 -0.28 -16.85
C GLU A 166 8.29 0.39 -15.82
N ARG A 167 8.23 -0.12 -14.58
CA ARG A 167 7.41 0.45 -13.50
C ARG A 167 8.15 1.46 -12.63
N ILE A 168 9.43 1.70 -12.90
CA ILE A 168 10.22 2.69 -12.20
C ILE A 168 10.68 3.78 -13.17
N ASN A 169 10.72 5.02 -12.67
CA ASN A 169 11.29 6.12 -13.43
C ASN A 169 12.82 6.02 -13.42
N LEU A 170 13.38 5.27 -14.38
CA LEU A 170 14.83 5.09 -14.56
C LEU A 170 15.58 6.42 -14.78
N ALA A 171 14.90 7.46 -15.25
CA ALA A 171 15.49 8.77 -15.50
C ALA A 171 15.41 9.70 -14.28
N ALA A 172 14.79 9.32 -13.17
CA ALA A 172 14.73 10.19 -12.00
C ALA A 172 16.15 10.48 -11.46
N PRO A 173 16.47 11.73 -11.09
CA PRO A 173 17.71 12.04 -10.38
C PRO A 173 17.71 11.31 -9.03
N LEU A 174 18.92 10.99 -8.55
CA LEU A 174 19.12 10.38 -7.24
C LEU A 174 19.73 11.38 -6.27
N ASP A 175 19.24 11.32 -5.03
CA ASP A 175 19.80 11.99 -3.87
C ASP A 175 20.54 11.00 -2.95
N ASP A 176 21.42 11.53 -2.09
CA ASP A 176 22.14 10.71 -1.11
C ASP A 176 21.16 10.14 -0.06
N GLY A 177 21.34 8.87 0.29
CA GLY A 177 20.45 8.16 1.21
C GLY A 177 19.14 7.67 0.59
N GLN A 178 18.90 7.91 -0.70
CA GLN A 178 17.67 7.48 -1.38
C GLN A 178 17.58 5.95 -1.49
N GLN A 179 16.35 5.41 -1.41
CA GLN A 179 16.06 4.01 -1.68
C GLN A 179 15.37 3.83 -3.04
N VAL A 180 15.84 2.86 -3.81
CA VAL A 180 15.28 2.47 -5.11
C VAL A 180 14.75 1.04 -5.00
N LEU A 181 13.44 0.87 -5.12
CA LEU A 181 12.78 -0.43 -5.16
C LEU A 181 12.53 -0.86 -6.61
N VAL A 182 13.11 -1.98 -7.02
CA VAL A 182 12.85 -2.59 -8.33
C VAL A 182 11.79 -3.68 -8.17
N PRO A 183 10.56 -3.47 -8.68
CA PRO A 183 9.45 -4.38 -8.45
C PRO A 183 9.61 -5.69 -9.23
N SER A 184 9.17 -6.80 -8.63
CA SER A 184 9.13 -8.10 -9.31
C SER A 184 7.86 -8.29 -10.12
N ALA A 185 7.94 -9.09 -11.18
CA ALA A 185 6.79 -9.53 -11.99
C ALA A 185 5.88 -10.50 -11.23
N ARG A 186 6.35 -11.06 -10.10
CA ARG A 186 5.61 -11.97 -9.22
C ARG A 186 4.88 -11.27 -8.07
N THR A 187 5.14 -9.98 -7.86
CA THR A 187 4.35 -9.19 -6.91
C THR A 187 3.00 -8.91 -7.57
N PRO A 188 1.88 -9.41 -7.00
CA PRO A 188 0.54 -9.07 -7.49
C PRO A 188 0.40 -7.57 -7.58
N GLN A 189 -0.22 -7.06 -8.66
CA GLN A 189 -0.31 -5.64 -8.96
C GLN A 189 -0.87 -4.84 -7.77
N ASP A 190 -1.83 -5.42 -7.05
CA ASP A 190 -2.48 -4.89 -5.83
C ASP A 190 -1.54 -4.59 -4.65
N ALA A 191 -0.35 -5.19 -4.61
CA ALA A 191 0.65 -4.93 -3.56
C ALA A 191 1.63 -3.82 -3.94
N LEU A 192 1.78 -3.50 -5.23
CA LEU A 192 2.63 -2.41 -5.72
C LEU A 192 1.87 -1.08 -5.81
N ASP A 193 0.59 -1.13 -6.15
CA ASP A 193 -0.27 0.07 -6.19
C ASP A 193 -0.45 0.71 -4.80
N ARG A 194 -0.43 -0.09 -3.72
CA ARG A 194 -0.43 0.42 -2.34
C ARG A 194 0.88 1.12 -1.92
N VAL A 195 2.01 0.79 -2.54
CA VAL A 195 3.31 1.43 -2.26
C VAL A 195 3.56 2.62 -3.19
N ALA A 196 3.09 2.55 -4.45
CA ALA A 196 3.13 3.65 -5.40
C ALA A 196 2.14 4.78 -5.05
N GLY A 197 0.97 4.44 -4.49
CA GLY A 197 0.01 5.41 -3.97
C GLY A 197 0.54 6.26 -2.81
N ALA A 198 1.51 5.75 -2.05
CA ALA A 198 2.16 6.49 -0.98
C ALA A 198 3.36 7.36 -1.45
N ALA A 199 3.96 7.06 -2.60
CA ALA A 199 5.16 7.74 -3.11
C ALA A 199 4.88 8.81 -4.20
N GLN A 200 3.64 8.94 -4.68
CA GLN A 200 3.24 10.04 -5.58
C GLN A 200 2.60 11.25 -4.87
N ALA A 201 2.60 11.28 -3.54
CA ALA A 201 2.20 12.47 -2.79
C ALA A 201 3.36 13.48 -2.67
N GLN A 202 3.76 14.10 -3.78
CA GLN A 202 4.31 15.46 -3.74
C GLN A 202 3.21 16.47 -4.09
N PRO A 203 3.06 17.56 -3.31
CA PRO A 203 1.88 18.40 -3.33
C PRO A 203 1.86 19.34 -4.54
N THR A 204 0.94 19.13 -5.47
CA THR A 204 0.54 20.17 -6.42
C THR A 204 -0.61 20.99 -5.82
N PRO A 205 -0.47 22.32 -5.69
CA PRO A 205 -1.61 23.17 -5.41
C PRO A 205 -2.28 23.48 -6.75
N THR A 206 -3.45 22.90 -7.04
CA THR A 206 -4.50 23.59 -7.83
C THR A 206 -5.77 22.74 -7.93
N THR A 207 -6.80 23.26 -7.28
CA THR A 207 -8.17 23.44 -7.79
C THR A 207 -8.80 22.32 -8.65
N GLY A 208 -9.71 21.57 -8.03
CA GLY A 208 -11.02 21.30 -8.63
C GLY A 208 -11.27 19.93 -9.29
N ARG A 209 -12.01 19.09 -8.54
CA ARG A 209 -13.15 18.25 -8.98
C ARG A 209 -12.91 16.78 -9.38
N ALA A 210 -13.34 15.93 -8.44
CA ALA A 210 -14.17 14.71 -8.54
C ALA A 210 -13.60 13.38 -9.07
N GLY A 211 -13.59 12.41 -8.14
CA GLY A 211 -13.78 10.96 -8.32
C GLY A 211 -12.48 10.14 -8.28
N GLY A 212 -12.23 9.19 -7.38
CA GLY A 212 -12.99 8.59 -6.29
C GLY A 212 -12.35 7.23 -5.92
N GLY A 213 -12.13 7.00 -4.62
CA GLY A 213 -11.82 5.70 -3.97
C GLY A 213 -10.41 5.14 -4.20
N GLY A 214 -9.61 4.78 -3.21
CA GLY A 214 -9.76 4.71 -1.76
C GLY A 214 -8.65 3.80 -1.23
N GLU A 215 -7.94 4.20 -0.17
CA GLU A 215 -7.47 3.30 0.88
C GLU A 215 -7.01 4.14 2.09
N PRO A 216 -7.17 3.63 3.33
CA PRO A 216 -7.41 4.45 4.51
C PRO A 216 -6.11 4.91 5.14
N GLY A 217 -6.01 6.22 5.33
CA GLY A 217 -5.04 6.84 6.22
C GLY A 217 -5.52 6.67 7.65
N GLY A 218 -5.01 5.64 8.32
CA GLY A 218 -4.95 5.65 9.77
C GLY A 218 -3.98 6.73 10.24
N ALA A 219 -4.32 7.30 11.41
CA ALA A 219 -3.54 8.17 12.30
C ALA A 219 -3.82 9.68 12.10
N GLU A 220 -4.42 10.45 13.03
CA GLU A 220 -4.72 10.22 14.45
C GLU A 220 -5.86 11.14 14.93
N SER A 221 -6.94 10.52 15.39
CA SER A 221 -7.60 10.85 16.66
C SER A 221 -8.29 9.56 17.09
N GLY A 222 -7.67 8.88 18.06
CA GLY A 222 -8.03 7.52 18.44
C GLY A 222 -9.51 7.36 18.80
N ASP A 223 -10.04 6.23 18.37
CA ASP A 223 -11.30 5.60 18.79
C ASP A 223 -12.63 6.15 18.28
N THR A 224 -12.70 7.30 17.62
CA THR A 224 -13.99 7.90 17.22
C THR A 224 -14.19 8.00 15.70
N VAL A 225 -15.25 7.38 15.19
CA VAL A 225 -15.67 7.37 13.78
C VAL A 225 -16.80 8.39 13.56
N ASP A 226 -16.66 9.28 12.58
CA ASP A 226 -17.71 10.25 12.24
C ASP A 226 -18.80 9.63 11.35
N LEU A 227 -20.02 9.53 11.84
CA LEU A 227 -21.16 8.93 11.14
C LEU A 227 -21.54 9.66 9.83
N ASN A 228 -21.28 10.95 9.75
CA ASN A 228 -21.67 11.77 8.60
C ASN A 228 -20.66 11.69 7.45
N THR A 229 -19.39 11.49 7.76
CA THR A 229 -18.30 11.47 6.76
C THR A 229 -17.70 10.09 6.53
N ALA A 230 -17.82 9.16 7.48
CA ALA A 230 -17.19 7.85 7.39
C ALA A 230 -17.66 7.03 6.18
N ASP A 231 -16.72 6.27 5.64
CA ASP A 231 -16.99 5.28 4.60
C ASP A 231 -17.46 3.94 5.18
N ALA A 232 -17.93 3.04 4.29
CA ALA A 232 -18.49 1.76 4.70
C ALA A 232 -17.49 0.91 5.50
N THR A 233 -16.19 1.02 5.22
CA THR A 233 -15.11 0.27 5.89
C THR A 233 -14.83 0.85 7.26
N GLU A 234 -14.83 2.18 7.39
CA GLU A 234 -14.67 2.87 8.66
C GLU A 234 -15.83 2.58 9.62
N LEU A 235 -17.08 2.60 9.13
CA LEU A 235 -18.24 2.22 9.94
C LEU A 235 -18.18 0.76 10.42
N GLN A 236 -17.57 -0.14 9.65
CA GLN A 236 -17.37 -1.55 10.04
C GLN A 236 -16.34 -1.75 11.16
N THR A 237 -15.53 -0.73 11.48
CA THR A 237 -14.62 -0.79 12.63
C THR A 237 -15.37 -0.67 13.97
N LEU A 238 -16.62 -0.20 13.94
CA LEU A 238 -17.44 -0.02 15.13
C LEU A 238 -17.96 -1.34 15.72
N PRO A 239 -18.01 -1.46 17.05
CA PRO A 239 -18.42 -2.70 17.71
C PRO A 239 -19.89 -3.03 17.42
N GLY A 240 -20.12 -4.13 16.69
CA GLY A 240 -21.46 -4.59 16.34
C GLY A 240 -22.03 -4.00 15.05
N VAL A 241 -21.23 -3.25 14.28
CA VAL A 241 -21.58 -2.79 12.94
C VAL A 241 -20.94 -3.71 11.90
N GLY A 242 -21.76 -4.51 11.22
CA GLY A 242 -21.33 -5.33 10.08
C GLY A 242 -21.55 -4.63 8.74
N PRO A 243 -21.11 -5.22 7.61
CA PRO A 243 -21.26 -4.66 6.27
C PRO A 243 -22.70 -4.23 5.95
N ALA A 244 -23.67 -5.10 6.25
CA ALA A 244 -25.09 -4.82 6.02
C ALA A 244 -25.67 -3.71 6.91
N THR A 245 -25.07 -3.45 8.07
CA THR A 245 -25.48 -2.35 8.96
C THR A 245 -24.82 -1.05 8.50
N ALA A 246 -23.54 -1.08 8.12
CA ALA A 246 -22.81 0.07 7.60
C ALA A 246 -23.48 0.65 6.34
N GLU A 247 -23.88 -0.20 5.39
CA GLU A 247 -24.63 0.22 4.19
C GLU A 247 -25.94 0.93 4.53
N LYS A 248 -26.65 0.48 5.58
CA LYS A 248 -27.90 1.10 6.02
C LYS A 248 -27.68 2.45 6.69
N ILE A 249 -26.59 2.63 7.43
CA ILE A 249 -26.21 3.92 8.01
C ILE A 249 -25.97 4.93 6.87
N ILE A 250 -25.27 4.51 5.81
CA ILE A 250 -25.02 5.34 4.62
C ILE A 250 -26.34 5.66 3.89
N ALA A 251 -27.21 4.67 3.69
CA ALA A 251 -28.51 4.89 3.05
C ALA A 251 -29.40 5.83 3.87
N HIS A 252 -29.36 5.75 5.20
CA HIS A 252 -30.13 6.61 6.09
C HIS A 252 -29.67 8.07 5.97
N ARG A 253 -28.35 8.34 5.97
CA ARG A 253 -27.87 9.73 5.79
C ARG A 253 -28.22 10.33 4.42
N GLU A 254 -28.35 9.49 3.39
CA GLU A 254 -28.74 9.93 2.05
C GLU A 254 -30.25 10.19 1.92
N THR A 255 -31.08 9.48 2.68
CA THR A 255 -32.55 9.53 2.56
C THR A 255 -33.22 10.44 3.58
N VAL A 256 -32.73 10.44 4.82
CA VAL A 256 -33.27 11.21 5.95
C VAL A 256 -32.47 12.50 6.16
N GLY A 257 -31.15 12.45 5.91
CA GLY A 257 -30.24 13.57 6.09
C GLY A 257 -29.13 13.28 7.12
N PRO A 258 -28.27 14.26 7.43
CA PRO A 258 -27.13 14.05 8.33
C PRO A 258 -27.59 13.73 9.76
N PHE A 259 -26.83 12.88 10.45
CA PHE A 259 -27.06 12.55 11.86
C PHE A 259 -26.76 13.78 12.72
N THR A 260 -27.72 14.17 13.56
CA THR A 260 -27.58 15.32 14.49
C THR A 260 -27.35 14.89 15.95
N GLY A 261 -27.44 13.59 16.20
CA GLY A 261 -27.30 12.98 17.51
C GLY A 261 -27.25 11.47 17.40
N LEU A 262 -26.69 10.83 18.42
CA LEU A 262 -26.62 9.37 18.49
C LEU A 262 -27.99 8.67 18.46
N GLN A 263 -29.05 9.35 18.92
CA GLN A 263 -30.41 8.79 18.97
C GLN A 263 -30.98 8.53 17.58
N ASP A 264 -30.51 9.26 16.58
CA ASP A 264 -30.96 9.11 15.19
C ASP A 264 -30.50 7.75 14.61
N LEU A 265 -29.46 7.16 15.21
CA LEU A 265 -28.98 5.82 14.87
C LEU A 265 -29.96 4.69 15.24
N ASP A 266 -30.95 4.95 16.11
CA ASP A 266 -32.04 4.01 16.44
C ASP A 266 -33.02 3.81 15.26
N ALA A 267 -33.13 4.82 14.39
CA ALA A 267 -33.95 4.72 13.18
C ALA A 267 -33.36 3.77 12.13
N VAL A 268 -32.08 3.40 12.26
CA VAL A 268 -31.38 2.52 11.32
C VAL A 268 -31.70 1.04 11.61
N PRO A 269 -32.31 0.30 10.67
CA PRO A 269 -32.73 -1.08 10.91
C PRO A 269 -31.55 -2.04 11.16
N GLY A 270 -31.44 -2.53 12.40
CA GLY A 270 -30.35 -3.45 12.82
C GLY A 270 -29.43 -2.86 13.89
N ILE A 271 -29.63 -1.59 14.27
CA ILE A 271 -28.99 -0.98 15.44
C ILE A 271 -30.00 -1.00 16.57
N GLY A 272 -29.74 -1.86 17.56
CA GLY A 272 -30.55 -1.94 18.78
C GLY A 272 -29.92 -1.14 19.93
N PRO A 273 -30.63 -0.97 21.05
CA PRO A 273 -30.15 -0.21 22.21
C PRO A 273 -28.82 -0.74 22.77
N ALA A 274 -28.59 -2.06 22.68
CA ALA A 274 -27.35 -2.70 23.10
C ALA A 274 -26.14 -2.37 22.19
N THR A 275 -26.39 -2.13 20.91
CA THR A 275 -25.35 -1.70 19.96
C THR A 275 -25.12 -0.20 20.14
N LEU A 276 -26.18 0.59 20.24
CA LEU A 276 -26.11 2.04 20.44
C LEU A 276 -25.32 2.44 21.69
N ASP A 277 -25.48 1.71 22.81
CA ASP A 277 -24.69 1.95 24.03
C ASP A 277 -23.19 1.70 23.82
N ARG A 278 -22.84 0.67 23.04
CA ARG A 278 -21.44 0.39 22.70
C ARG A 278 -20.86 1.42 21.74
N LEU A 279 -21.67 2.02 20.88
CA LEU A 279 -21.18 3.02 19.93
C LEU A 279 -20.92 4.39 20.57
N ARG A 280 -21.49 4.69 21.75
CA ARG A 280 -21.40 6.00 22.42
C ARG A 280 -20.00 6.59 22.49
N ASP A 281 -19.03 5.75 22.83
CA ASP A 281 -17.65 6.19 23.06
C ASP A 281 -16.80 6.14 21.78
N HIS A 282 -17.37 5.62 20.68
CA HIS A 282 -16.66 5.37 19.42
C HIS A 282 -17.21 6.14 18.22
N VAL A 283 -18.23 7.00 18.40
CA VAL A 283 -18.82 7.74 17.27
C VAL A 283 -18.93 9.23 17.52
N SER A 284 -18.69 9.99 16.46
CA SER A 284 -19.01 11.41 16.35
C SER A 284 -20.01 11.63 15.22
N TRP A 285 -20.65 12.79 15.20
CA TRP A 285 -21.64 13.18 14.20
C TRP A 285 -21.58 14.69 13.98
#